data_AF-A0A0S7EGX7-F1
#
_entry.id   AF-A0A0S7EGX7-F1
#
_cell.length_a   1.000
_cell.length_b   1.000
_cell.length_c   1.000
_cell.angle_alpha   90.00
_cell.angle_beta   90.00
_cell.angle_gamma   90.00
#
_symmetry.space_group_name_H-M   'P 1'
#
loop_
_entity.id
_entity.type
_entity.pdbx_description
1 polymer ?
#
loop_
_entity_poly.entity_id
_entity_poly.type
_entity_poly.pdbx_seq_one_letter_code
_entity_poly.pdbx_strand_id
1 'polypeptide(L)'
;MLLKYKIALLFSVVLFSNCQKIEEESVAKSDFGKSIAHESFLWSAERNDTLNKSFEFSFNEWAQESQSYVELTFTDSSNKVVTAKNNEFHFLVNEKPLEKGSLLLQSKDKAQDEIRLKLVFTDKQSKDHYGYITIRNHDVDRVNDFDELDNTVIYKWSASQELQWNPLKYFLVWCLGSLLGLLLLYLIILRPLIYSRFSKGMLTIQKPFYKNTSLKGAIEVIYTNKKVSQGFFNKLFKGKKIYFVNSYFTTPIHFIPSAKGKIRIRTNGAYVLDPFASTLEKGKNYTITNSSTNEEITITYL
;
A
#
# COMPACT_ATOMS: atom_id res chain seq x y z
N MET A 1 7.90 -9.78 29.75
CA MET A 1 7.37 -9.03 28.58
C MET A 1 8.43 -8.77 27.49
N LEU A 2 9.74 -8.81 27.79
CA LEU A 2 10.85 -8.54 26.85
C LEU A 2 11.22 -9.68 25.87
N LEU A 3 10.78 -10.92 26.08
CA LEU A 3 11.22 -12.08 25.28
C LEU A 3 10.56 -12.17 23.89
N LYS A 4 9.40 -11.53 23.67
CA LYS A 4 8.63 -11.65 22.42
C LYS A 4 9.17 -10.76 21.28
N TYR A 5 9.98 -9.74 21.57
CA TYR A 5 10.49 -8.82 20.55
C TYR A 5 11.78 -9.29 19.87
N LYS A 6 12.53 -10.23 20.46
CA LYS A 6 13.79 -10.74 19.89
C LYS A 6 13.60 -11.74 18.74
N ILE A 7 12.45 -12.42 18.69
CA ILE A 7 12.16 -13.42 17.64
C ILE A 7 11.79 -12.74 16.31
N ALA A 8 11.24 -11.54 16.33
CA ALA A 8 10.87 -10.79 15.12
C ALA A 8 12.08 -10.25 14.35
N LEU A 9 13.23 -10.03 15.01
CA LEU A 9 14.44 -9.48 14.37
C LEU A 9 15.25 -10.56 13.62
N LEU A 10 15.15 -11.82 14.04
CA LEU A 10 15.95 -12.92 13.47
C LEU A 10 15.41 -13.42 12.12
N PHE A 11 14.14 -13.13 11.80
CA PHE A 11 13.51 -13.55 10.54
C PHE A 11 13.82 -12.62 9.35
N SER A 12 14.45 -11.47 9.58
CA SER A 12 14.71 -10.46 8.55
C SER A 12 16.00 -10.70 7.74
N VAL A 13 16.90 -11.59 8.18
CA VAL A 13 18.29 -11.63 7.67
C VAL A 13 18.57 -12.83 6.75
N VAL A 14 17.66 -13.81 6.63
CA VAL A 14 17.95 -15.09 5.93
C VAL A 14 17.46 -15.13 4.47
N LEU A 15 16.89 -14.06 3.90
CA LEU A 15 16.25 -14.10 2.57
C LEU A 15 17.07 -13.59 1.38
N PHE A 16 18.38 -13.35 1.52
CA PHE A 16 19.19 -12.78 0.43
C PHE A 16 20.45 -13.60 0.12
N SER A 17 20.26 -14.84 -0.33
CA SER A 17 21.32 -15.60 -0.99
C SER A 17 20.84 -15.94 -2.41
N ASN A 18 21.01 -15.00 -3.34
CA ASN A 18 20.67 -15.22 -4.75
C ASN A 18 21.90 -15.78 -5.47
N CYS A 19 21.81 -17.02 -5.94
CA CYS A 19 22.87 -17.71 -6.67
C CYS A 19 22.66 -17.45 -8.17
N GLN A 20 23.51 -16.64 -8.80
CA GLN A 20 23.48 -16.45 -10.26
C GLN A 20 24.42 -17.44 -10.93
N LYS A 21 23.88 -18.30 -11.80
CA LYS A 21 24.65 -19.08 -12.78
C LYS A 21 24.96 -18.20 -13.98
N ILE A 22 26.21 -18.29 -14.46
CA ILE A 22 26.68 -17.64 -15.67
C ILE A 22 26.69 -18.72 -16.78
N GLU A 23 25.96 -18.48 -17.87
CA GLU A 23 26.01 -19.30 -19.08
C GLU A 23 26.84 -18.59 -20.16
N GLU A 24 27.70 -19.35 -20.86
CA GLU A 24 28.52 -18.88 -21.99
C GLU A 24 27.71 -18.94 -23.31
N GLU A 25 27.17 -17.78 -23.73
CA GLU A 25 26.50 -17.49 -25.01
C GLU A 25 27.44 -17.27 -26.23
N SER A 26 27.38 -18.08 -27.30
CA SER A 26 28.12 -17.92 -28.57
C SER A 26 27.47 -17.00 -29.61
N VAL A 27 26.23 -16.53 -29.37
CA VAL A 27 25.48 -15.66 -30.29
C VAL A 27 25.44 -14.25 -29.73
N ALA A 28 25.63 -13.25 -30.60
CA ALA A 28 25.46 -11.84 -30.23
C ALA A 28 24.08 -11.61 -29.61
N LYS A 29 24.08 -11.25 -28.33
CA LYS A 29 22.89 -11.02 -27.53
C LYS A 29 22.69 -9.55 -27.26
N SER A 30 21.43 -9.14 -27.28
CA SER A 30 21.02 -7.89 -26.70
C SER A 30 19.78 -8.00 -25.89
N ASP A 31 19.94 -7.52 -24.67
CA ASP A 31 18.81 -7.09 -23.88
C ASP A 31 18.38 -5.69 -24.33
N PHE A 32 17.12 -5.56 -24.77
CA PHE A 32 16.42 -4.28 -24.92
C PHE A 32 16.07 -3.68 -23.56
N GLY A 33 16.15 -4.48 -22.48
CA GLY A 33 15.90 -4.07 -21.12
C GLY A 33 14.46 -4.29 -20.70
N LYS A 34 14.03 -3.52 -19.69
CA LYS A 34 12.73 -3.66 -19.03
C LYS A 34 11.85 -2.45 -19.30
N SER A 35 10.67 -2.67 -19.84
CA SER A 35 9.63 -1.65 -19.96
C SER A 35 8.72 -1.67 -18.73
N ILE A 36 8.28 -0.49 -18.30
CA ILE A 36 7.33 -0.36 -17.20
C ILE A 36 5.97 -0.01 -17.79
N ALA A 37 4.94 -0.75 -17.37
CA ALA A 37 3.57 -0.47 -17.72
C ALA A 37 2.68 -0.39 -16.48
N HIS A 38 1.76 0.57 -16.46
CA HIS A 38 0.70 0.63 -15.47
C HIS A 38 -0.59 1.21 -16.05
N GLU A 39 -1.72 0.80 -15.46
CA GLU A 39 -3.02 1.35 -15.81
C GLU A 39 -3.19 2.79 -15.30
N SER A 40 -4.11 3.51 -15.94
CA SER A 40 -4.58 4.81 -15.46
C SER A 40 -5.29 4.64 -14.13
N PHE A 41 -5.07 5.55 -13.19
CA PHE A 41 -5.76 5.55 -11.90
C PHE A 41 -6.06 6.98 -11.45
N LEU A 42 -7.34 7.30 -11.24
CA LEU A 42 -7.82 8.65 -10.95
C LEU A 42 -7.33 9.66 -12.02
N TRP A 43 -6.46 10.60 -11.65
CA TRP A 43 -5.85 11.59 -12.55
C TRP A 43 -4.44 11.20 -13.03
N SER A 44 -3.91 10.06 -12.60
CA SER A 44 -2.64 9.53 -13.08
C SER A 44 -2.89 8.80 -14.40
N ALA A 45 -2.30 9.32 -15.48
CA ALA A 45 -2.40 8.73 -16.80
C ALA A 45 -1.80 7.31 -16.83
N GLU A 46 -2.21 6.53 -17.82
CA GLU A 46 -1.54 5.27 -18.09
C GLU A 46 -0.11 5.50 -18.58
N ARG A 47 0.76 4.53 -18.30
CA ARG A 47 2.14 4.51 -18.80
C ARG A 47 2.37 3.18 -19.48
N ASN A 48 2.96 3.24 -20.67
CA ASN A 48 3.42 2.07 -21.41
C ASN A 48 4.72 2.46 -22.10
N ASP A 49 5.85 2.15 -21.45
CA ASP A 49 7.15 2.55 -21.96
C ASP A 49 7.55 1.72 -23.19
N THR A 50 8.13 2.37 -24.19
CA THR A 50 8.72 1.72 -25.36
C THR A 50 10.21 1.53 -25.15
N LEU A 51 10.75 0.39 -25.58
CA LEU A 51 12.19 0.12 -25.49
C LEU A 51 12.86 0.51 -26.80
N ASN A 52 13.99 1.21 -26.72
CA ASN A 52 14.69 1.72 -27.90
C ASN A 52 16.11 1.16 -27.92
N LYS A 53 16.56 0.71 -29.09
CA LYS A 53 17.94 0.31 -29.33
C LYS A 53 18.37 0.70 -30.73
N SER A 54 19.60 1.19 -30.83
CA SER A 54 20.20 1.57 -32.09
C SER A 54 21.20 0.54 -32.55
N PHE A 55 21.26 0.34 -33.86
CA PHE A 55 22.16 -0.59 -34.53
C PHE A 55 22.87 0.15 -35.65
N GLU A 56 24.17 -0.02 -35.74
CA GLU A 56 24.95 0.48 -36.87
C GLU A 56 25.15 -0.67 -37.85
N PHE A 57 25.01 -0.37 -39.14
CA PHE A 57 25.36 -1.29 -40.20
C PHE A 57 26.20 -0.58 -41.24
N SER A 58 27.05 -1.34 -41.92
CA SER A 58 27.89 -0.84 -43.01
C SER A 58 28.10 -1.92 -44.04
N PHE A 59 27.95 -1.56 -45.31
CA PHE A 59 28.34 -2.40 -46.44
C PHE A 59 29.80 -2.09 -46.81
N ASN A 60 30.56 -3.12 -47.21
CA ASN A 60 31.91 -2.90 -47.74
C ASN A 60 31.84 -2.25 -49.14
N GLU A 61 32.98 -1.81 -49.67
CA GLU A 61 33.05 -1.11 -50.96
C GLU A 61 32.46 -1.96 -52.11
N TRP A 62 32.77 -3.26 -52.17
CA TRP A 62 32.24 -4.16 -53.19
C TRP A 62 30.71 -4.25 -53.17
N ALA A 63 30.12 -4.41 -51.99
CA ALA A 63 28.67 -4.50 -51.84
C ALA A 63 27.99 -3.16 -52.17
N GLN A 64 28.67 -2.03 -51.92
CA GLN A 64 28.19 -0.71 -52.36
C GLN A 64 28.23 -0.56 -53.88
N GLU A 65 29.32 -0.97 -54.54
CA GLU A 65 29.45 -0.94 -56.01
C GLU A 65 28.41 -1.83 -56.69
N SER A 66 28.14 -3.00 -56.11
CA SER A 66 27.19 -3.99 -56.63
C SER A 66 25.73 -3.68 -56.30
N GLN A 67 25.45 -2.59 -55.57
CA GLN A 67 24.11 -2.24 -55.07
C GLN A 67 23.46 -3.35 -54.24
N SER A 68 24.27 -4.06 -53.46
CA SER A 68 23.84 -5.20 -52.66
C SER A 68 22.80 -4.86 -51.60
N TYR A 69 22.06 -5.85 -51.15
CA TYR A 69 21.04 -5.78 -50.11
C TYR A 69 21.06 -6.98 -49.15
N VAL A 70 20.50 -6.75 -47.96
CA VAL A 70 20.21 -7.78 -46.95
C VAL A 70 18.80 -7.55 -46.41
N GLU A 71 17.95 -8.57 -46.50
CA GLU A 71 16.62 -8.57 -45.89
C GLU A 71 16.66 -9.30 -44.54
N LEU A 72 16.51 -8.54 -43.45
CA LEU A 72 16.42 -9.05 -42.10
C LEU A 72 14.97 -9.36 -41.75
N THR A 73 14.72 -10.45 -41.03
CA THR A 73 13.39 -10.82 -40.51
C THR A 73 13.43 -10.96 -39.00
N PHE A 74 12.41 -10.42 -38.34
CA PHE A 74 12.27 -10.44 -36.90
C PHE A 74 11.30 -11.54 -36.50
N THR A 75 11.74 -12.47 -35.66
CA THR A 75 10.94 -13.58 -35.17
C THR A 75 10.82 -13.58 -33.65
N ASP A 76 9.75 -14.19 -33.14
CA ASP A 76 9.53 -14.41 -31.72
C ASP A 76 10.21 -15.71 -31.22
N SER A 77 10.00 -16.04 -29.93
CA SER A 77 10.49 -17.27 -29.30
C SER A 77 10.01 -18.56 -29.96
N SER A 78 8.93 -18.49 -30.75
CA SER A 78 8.33 -19.61 -31.50
C SER A 78 8.70 -19.58 -32.99
N ASN A 79 9.69 -18.76 -33.37
CA ASN A 79 10.12 -18.53 -34.76
C ASN A 79 9.01 -17.99 -35.68
N LYS A 80 7.96 -17.38 -35.13
CA LYS A 80 6.93 -16.70 -35.93
C LYS A 80 7.36 -15.26 -36.21
N VAL A 81 7.11 -14.81 -37.43
CA VAL A 81 7.46 -13.45 -37.87
C VAL A 81 6.63 -12.42 -37.10
N VAL A 82 7.33 -11.46 -36.49
CA VAL A 82 6.72 -10.36 -35.73
C VAL A 82 6.27 -9.28 -36.70
N THR A 83 4.96 -9.15 -36.87
CA THR A 83 4.33 -8.12 -37.71
C THR A 83 3.60 -7.08 -36.86
N ALA A 84 3.36 -5.90 -37.42
CA ALA A 84 2.65 -4.81 -36.73
C ALA A 84 1.18 -5.13 -36.36
N LYS A 85 0.57 -6.18 -36.94
CA LYS A 85 -0.81 -6.58 -36.69
C LYS A 85 -0.85 -7.90 -35.92
N ASN A 86 -1.62 -7.94 -34.83
CA ASN A 86 -1.95 -9.14 -34.04
C ASN A 86 -0.84 -9.75 -33.17
N ASN A 87 0.14 -8.98 -32.71
CA ASN A 87 1.15 -9.47 -31.78
C ASN A 87 1.13 -8.71 -30.45
N GLU A 88 1.52 -9.41 -29.38
CA GLU A 88 1.69 -8.86 -28.02
C GLU A 88 2.64 -7.64 -28.03
N PHE A 89 3.53 -7.58 -29.02
CA PHE A 89 4.46 -6.48 -29.28
C PHE A 89 4.73 -6.33 -30.78
N HIS A 90 5.24 -5.17 -31.18
CA HIS A 90 5.71 -4.92 -32.55
C HIS A 90 6.97 -4.04 -32.56
N PHE A 91 7.70 -4.10 -33.67
CA PHE A 91 8.88 -3.28 -33.89
C PHE A 91 8.55 -2.05 -34.76
N LEU A 92 9.11 -0.91 -34.39
CA LEU A 92 9.21 0.28 -35.24
C LEU A 92 10.68 0.43 -35.66
N VAL A 93 10.92 0.60 -36.96
CA VAL A 93 12.24 0.92 -37.50
C VAL A 93 12.21 2.36 -37.95
N ASN A 94 13.07 3.21 -37.36
CA ASN A 94 13.11 4.64 -37.65
C ASN A 94 11.71 5.30 -37.57
N GLU A 95 10.99 5.01 -36.48
CA GLU A 95 9.60 5.46 -36.20
C GLU A 95 8.51 4.88 -37.12
N LYS A 96 8.82 3.95 -38.03
CA LYS A 96 7.84 3.33 -38.93
C LYS A 96 7.57 1.87 -38.55
N PRO A 97 6.31 1.41 -38.54
CA PRO A 97 5.98 0.04 -38.18
C PRO A 97 6.49 -0.97 -39.22
N LEU A 98 6.98 -2.11 -38.72
CA LEU A 98 7.45 -3.21 -39.56
C LEU A 98 6.25 -4.03 -40.07
N GLU A 99 5.72 -3.69 -41.25
CA GLU A 99 4.46 -4.28 -41.73
C GLU A 99 4.56 -5.78 -42.05
N LYS A 100 5.67 -6.23 -42.63
CA LYS A 100 5.90 -7.65 -43.03
C LYS A 100 6.85 -8.39 -42.10
N GLY A 101 7.23 -7.77 -40.98
CA GLY A 101 8.24 -8.30 -40.07
C GLY A 101 9.64 -8.42 -40.68
N SER A 102 9.87 -7.80 -41.84
CA SER A 102 11.16 -7.74 -42.49
C SER A 102 11.62 -6.31 -42.77
N LEU A 103 12.93 -6.11 -42.66
CA LEU A 103 13.65 -4.86 -42.89
C LEU A 103 14.65 -5.09 -44.02
N LEU A 104 14.49 -4.34 -45.11
CA LEU A 104 15.43 -4.37 -46.24
C LEU A 104 16.51 -3.31 -46.03
N LEU A 105 17.76 -3.75 -45.94
CA LEU A 105 18.94 -2.88 -45.91
C LEU A 105 19.55 -2.88 -47.31
N GLN A 106 19.67 -1.72 -47.93
CA GLN A 106 20.32 -1.56 -49.23
C GLN A 106 21.64 -0.82 -49.05
N SER A 107 22.67 -1.22 -49.78
CA SER A 107 23.98 -0.57 -49.76
C SER A 107 23.99 0.84 -50.34
N LYS A 108 22.96 1.18 -51.13
CA LYS A 108 22.73 2.52 -51.68
C LYS A 108 22.23 3.51 -50.62
N ASP A 109 21.54 3.01 -49.60
CA ASP A 109 21.24 3.80 -48.41
C ASP A 109 22.57 3.99 -47.67
N LYS A 110 22.87 5.23 -47.26
CA LYS A 110 24.24 5.69 -46.98
C LYS A 110 25.03 4.71 -46.09
N ALA A 111 26.33 4.62 -46.35
CA ALA A 111 27.30 3.67 -45.76
C ALA A 111 27.41 3.64 -44.22
N GLN A 112 26.69 4.50 -43.47
CA GLN A 112 26.65 4.57 -42.01
C GLN A 112 25.30 5.10 -41.51
N ASP A 113 24.21 4.36 -41.74
CA ASP A 113 22.92 4.72 -41.16
C ASP A 113 22.71 3.97 -39.83
N GLU A 114 22.46 4.74 -38.77
CA GLU A 114 22.00 4.23 -37.48
C GLU A 114 20.54 3.78 -37.64
N ILE A 115 20.27 2.49 -37.51
CA ILE A 115 18.91 1.94 -37.45
C ILE A 115 18.41 2.03 -36.02
N ARG A 116 17.35 2.83 -35.80
CA ARG A 116 16.67 2.90 -34.51
C ARG A 116 15.53 1.90 -34.47
N LEU A 117 15.71 0.83 -33.70
CA LEU A 117 14.67 -0.14 -33.40
C LEU A 117 13.95 0.25 -32.12
N LYS A 118 12.63 0.43 -32.20
CA LYS A 118 11.77 0.53 -31.02
C LYS A 118 10.92 -0.72 -30.89
N LEU A 119 10.87 -1.29 -29.70
CA LEU A 119 9.95 -2.36 -29.34
C LEU A 119 8.78 -1.74 -28.56
N VAL A 120 7.57 -1.93 -29.09
CA VAL A 120 6.32 -1.40 -28.53
C VAL A 120 5.44 -2.57 -28.12
N PHE A 121 5.11 -2.66 -26.82
CA PHE A 121 4.17 -3.65 -26.30
C PHE A 121 2.74 -3.18 -26.54
N THR A 122 1.94 -4.00 -27.21
CA THR A 122 0.53 -3.73 -27.50
C THR A 122 -0.33 -4.00 -26.27
N ASP A 123 -0.06 -5.13 -25.60
CA ASP A 123 -0.77 -5.55 -24.40
C ASP A 123 0.12 -5.40 -23.17
N LYS A 124 -0.49 -5.02 -22.04
CA LYS A 124 0.21 -4.85 -20.76
C LYS A 124 0.25 -6.20 -20.04
N GLN A 125 1.36 -6.92 -20.15
CA GLN A 125 1.56 -8.23 -19.53
C GLN A 125 2.91 -8.29 -18.81
N SER A 126 2.94 -8.96 -17.66
CA SER A 126 4.20 -9.19 -16.94
C SER A 126 4.88 -10.43 -17.50
N LYS A 127 5.58 -10.28 -18.62
CA LYS A 127 6.17 -11.41 -19.35
C LYS A 127 7.53 -11.03 -19.94
N ASP A 128 8.42 -12.01 -19.96
CA ASP A 128 9.69 -11.93 -20.68
C ASP A 128 9.47 -12.39 -22.13
N HIS A 129 9.92 -11.57 -23.07
CA HIS A 129 9.87 -11.85 -24.49
C HIS A 129 11.29 -11.98 -25.02
N TYR A 130 11.49 -12.93 -25.92
CA TYR A 130 12.73 -13.03 -26.67
C TYR A 130 12.43 -13.51 -28.08
N GLY A 131 13.41 -13.33 -28.95
CA GLY A 131 13.31 -13.76 -30.33
C GLY A 131 14.61 -13.54 -31.05
N TYR A 132 14.54 -13.62 -32.37
CA TYR A 132 15.71 -13.64 -33.22
C TYR A 132 15.58 -12.64 -34.37
N ILE A 133 16.71 -12.16 -34.84
CA ILE A 133 16.83 -11.49 -36.14
C ILE A 133 17.56 -12.46 -37.04
N THR A 134 16.93 -12.84 -38.14
CA THR A 134 17.48 -13.78 -39.14
C THR A 134 17.64 -13.09 -40.48
N ILE A 135 18.55 -13.60 -41.31
CA ILE A 135 18.65 -13.19 -42.70
C ILE A 135 17.69 -14.05 -43.52
N ARG A 136 16.77 -13.39 -44.24
CA ARG A 136 15.75 -14.06 -45.07
C ARG A 136 16.16 -14.15 -46.53
N ASN A 137 16.76 -13.10 -47.04
CA ASN A 137 17.17 -12.97 -48.43
C ASN A 137 18.36 -11.99 -48.50
N HIS A 138 19.28 -12.22 -49.41
CA HIS A 138 20.50 -11.44 -49.55
C HIS A 138 21.10 -11.64 -50.95
N ASP A 139 21.94 -10.71 -51.38
CA ASP A 139 22.79 -10.85 -52.57
C ASP A 139 24.29 -10.63 -52.23
N VAL A 140 24.62 -10.70 -50.94
CA VAL A 140 25.99 -10.68 -50.42
C VAL A 140 26.44 -12.10 -50.08
N ASP A 141 27.75 -12.36 -50.21
CA ASP A 141 28.32 -13.67 -49.88
C ASP A 141 28.48 -13.88 -48.38
N ARG A 142 28.60 -12.80 -47.60
CA ARG A 142 28.89 -12.87 -46.16
C ARG A 142 28.28 -11.71 -45.39
N VAL A 143 27.79 -11.98 -44.18
CA VAL A 143 27.36 -10.99 -43.20
C VAL A 143 28.11 -11.25 -41.89
N ASN A 144 28.93 -10.29 -41.45
CA ASN A 144 29.86 -10.47 -40.33
C ASN A 144 30.73 -11.74 -40.50
N ASP A 145 30.68 -12.66 -39.55
CA ASP A 145 31.42 -13.94 -39.54
C ASP A 145 30.58 -15.13 -40.05
N PHE A 146 29.44 -14.85 -40.69
CA PHE A 146 28.53 -15.89 -41.22
C PHE A 146 28.62 -15.97 -42.75
N ASP A 147 29.08 -17.11 -43.26
CA ASP A 147 29.14 -17.41 -44.70
C ASP A 147 27.88 -18.15 -45.19
N GLU A 148 27.25 -18.96 -44.33
CA GLU A 148 25.94 -19.56 -44.59
C GLU A 148 24.87 -18.59 -44.09
N LEU A 149 24.14 -17.96 -45.00
CA LEU A 149 23.24 -16.85 -44.69
C LEU A 149 21.76 -17.24 -44.71
N ASP A 150 21.39 -18.33 -45.37
CA ASP A 150 20.01 -18.79 -45.50
C ASP A 150 19.39 -19.14 -44.13
N ASN A 151 18.50 -18.28 -43.64
CA ASN A 151 17.84 -18.38 -42.33
C ASN A 151 18.78 -18.34 -41.12
N THR A 152 19.98 -17.80 -41.27
CA THR A 152 20.96 -17.72 -40.19
C THR A 152 20.55 -16.70 -39.14
N VAL A 153 20.63 -17.11 -37.87
CA VAL A 153 20.35 -16.26 -36.70
C VAL A 153 21.57 -15.37 -36.43
N ILE A 154 21.46 -14.10 -36.79
CA ILE A 154 22.53 -13.13 -36.59
C ILE A 154 22.44 -12.44 -35.23
N TYR A 155 21.26 -12.44 -34.61
CA TYR A 155 21.03 -11.71 -33.37
C TYR A 155 19.93 -12.31 -32.52
N LYS A 156 20.17 -12.42 -31.21
CA LYS A 156 19.15 -12.78 -30.22
C LYS A 156 18.75 -11.53 -29.42
N TRP A 157 17.47 -11.20 -29.45
CA TRP A 157 16.93 -10.09 -28.67
C TRP A 157 16.11 -10.61 -27.48
N SER A 158 16.17 -9.91 -26.36
CA SER A 158 15.29 -10.11 -25.20
C SER A 158 14.74 -8.78 -24.72
N ALA A 159 13.53 -8.79 -24.18
CA ALA A 159 12.87 -7.65 -23.58
C ALA A 159 11.89 -8.15 -22.51
N SER A 160 11.72 -7.40 -21.44
CA SER A 160 10.66 -7.69 -20.48
C SER A 160 9.73 -6.50 -20.27
N GLN A 161 8.49 -6.81 -19.95
CA GLN A 161 7.53 -5.80 -19.48
C GLN A 161 7.16 -6.12 -18.04
N GLU A 162 7.28 -5.12 -17.17
CA GLU A 162 6.92 -5.22 -15.77
C GLU A 162 5.64 -4.42 -15.51
N LEU A 163 4.61 -5.12 -15.03
CA LEU A 163 3.37 -4.49 -14.59
C LEU A 163 3.56 -3.90 -13.20
N GLN A 164 3.71 -2.58 -13.15
CA GLN A 164 3.82 -1.87 -11.88
C GLN A 164 2.47 -1.32 -11.44
N TRP A 165 2.30 -1.20 -10.12
CA TRP A 165 1.15 -0.49 -9.60
C TRP A 165 1.29 0.98 -9.92
N ASN A 166 0.17 1.61 -10.29
CA ASN A 166 0.13 3.05 -10.44
C ASN A 166 0.66 3.69 -9.13
N PRO A 167 1.66 4.58 -9.18
CA PRO A 167 2.32 5.10 -7.98
C PRO A 167 1.35 5.80 -7.03
N LEU A 168 0.30 6.43 -7.58
CA LEU A 168 -0.77 7.06 -6.80
C LEU A 168 -1.60 6.02 -6.04
N LYS A 169 -1.95 4.91 -6.72
CA LYS A 169 -2.68 3.79 -6.10
C LYS A 169 -1.86 3.18 -4.97
N TYR A 170 -0.58 2.94 -5.22
CA TYR A 170 0.36 2.43 -4.23
C TYR A 170 0.40 3.33 -2.99
N PHE A 171 0.60 4.65 -3.18
CA PHE A 171 0.62 5.62 -2.08
C PHE A 171 -0.68 5.64 -1.28
N LEU A 172 -1.83 5.64 -1.96
CA LEU A 172 -3.15 5.69 -1.30
C LEU A 172 -3.39 4.46 -0.43
N VAL A 173 -3.04 3.27 -0.93
CA VAL A 173 -3.14 2.02 -0.15
C VAL A 173 -2.28 2.08 1.10
N TRP A 174 -1.05 2.60 0.99
CA TRP A 174 -0.17 2.77 2.15
C TRP A 174 -0.69 3.82 3.15
N CYS A 175 -1.20 4.96 2.67
CA CYS A 175 -1.83 5.96 3.53
C CYS A 175 -3.02 5.38 4.30
N LEU A 176 -3.88 4.62 3.61
CA LEU A 176 -5.03 3.97 4.24
C LEU A 176 -4.59 2.92 5.28
N GLY A 177 -3.60 2.09 4.93
CA GLY A 177 -3.02 1.11 5.84
C GLY A 177 -2.42 1.77 7.10
N SER A 178 -1.69 2.87 6.93
CA SER A 178 -1.10 3.65 8.03
C SER A 178 -2.17 4.28 8.93
N LEU A 179 -3.20 4.91 8.33
CA LEU A 179 -4.31 5.49 9.06
C LEU A 179 -5.06 4.44 9.89
N LEU A 180 -5.32 3.26 9.31
CA LEU A 180 -5.95 2.15 10.00
C LEU A 180 -5.06 1.60 11.14
N GLY A 181 -3.75 1.51 10.91
CA GLY A 181 -2.77 1.14 11.94
C GLY A 181 -2.77 2.11 13.12
N LEU A 182 -2.75 3.42 12.86
CA LEU A 182 -2.85 4.45 13.90
C LEU A 182 -4.18 4.40 14.65
N LEU A 183 -5.29 4.15 13.94
CA LEU A 183 -6.61 3.99 14.56
C LEU A 183 -6.66 2.77 15.49
N LEU A 184 -6.10 1.64 15.07
CA LEU A 184 -6.00 0.44 15.90
C LEU A 184 -5.10 0.67 17.12
N LEU A 185 -3.94 1.29 16.92
CA LEU A 185 -3.03 1.67 18.00
C LEU A 185 -3.75 2.57 19.03
N TYR A 186 -4.51 3.55 18.55
CA TYR A 186 -5.31 4.42 19.40
C TYR A 186 -6.36 3.61 20.17
N LEU A 187 -7.15 2.76 19.51
CA LEU A 187 -8.25 2.04 20.14
C LEU A 187 -7.80 0.96 21.14
N ILE A 188 -6.67 0.30 20.88
CA ILE A 188 -6.16 -0.82 21.68
C ILE A 188 -5.24 -0.34 22.80
N ILE A 189 -4.35 0.62 22.54
CA ILE A 189 -3.31 1.02 23.49
C ILE A 189 -3.63 2.38 24.14
N LEU A 190 -3.75 3.45 23.35
CA LEU A 190 -3.90 4.80 23.91
C LEU A 190 -5.25 4.96 24.61
N ARG A 191 -6.33 4.44 24.04
CA ARG A 191 -7.68 4.63 24.58
C ARG A 191 -7.83 4.03 25.98
N PRO A 192 -7.43 2.77 26.27
CA PRO A 192 -7.47 2.26 27.65
C PRO A 192 -6.55 3.01 28.62
N LEU A 193 -5.46 3.61 28.14
CA LEU A 193 -4.52 4.39 28.95
C LEU A 193 -5.09 5.77 29.34
N ILE A 194 -5.65 6.49 28.36
CA ILE A 194 -6.23 7.84 28.57
C ILE A 194 -7.58 7.76 29.29
N TYR A 195 -8.41 6.78 28.91
CA TYR A 195 -9.76 6.60 29.44
C TYR A 195 -9.82 5.33 30.27
N SER A 196 -9.39 5.43 31.53
CA SER A 196 -9.55 4.36 32.50
C SER A 196 -11.03 4.01 32.67
N ARG A 197 -11.32 2.72 32.82
CA ARG A 197 -12.67 2.19 32.94
C ARG A 197 -12.87 1.64 34.34
N PHE A 198 -14.08 1.79 34.88
CA PHE A 198 -14.49 1.05 36.06
C PHE A 198 -14.47 -0.45 35.75
N SER A 199 -13.67 -1.23 36.50
CA SER A 199 -13.54 -2.66 36.30
C SER A 199 -14.80 -3.41 36.74
N LYS A 200 -15.27 -3.12 37.96
CA LYS A 200 -16.46 -3.67 38.62
C LYS A 200 -17.01 -2.65 39.62
N GLY A 201 -18.16 -2.96 40.20
CA GLY A 201 -18.76 -2.20 41.29
C GLY A 201 -20.07 -1.51 40.94
N MET A 202 -20.73 -1.00 41.96
CA MET A 202 -22.05 -0.40 41.90
C MET A 202 -22.10 0.84 42.79
N LEU A 203 -22.63 1.93 42.27
CA LEU A 203 -23.01 3.08 43.10
C LEU A 203 -24.47 2.90 43.51
N THR A 204 -24.71 2.84 44.80
CA THR A 204 -26.05 2.78 45.38
C THR A 204 -26.38 4.10 46.04
N ILE A 205 -27.44 4.74 45.59
CA ILE A 205 -28.10 5.82 46.33
C ILE A 205 -29.08 5.13 47.29
N GLN A 206 -28.95 5.42 48.59
CA GLN A 206 -29.82 4.89 49.64
C GLN A 206 -30.94 5.88 50.01
N LYS A 207 -30.63 7.17 50.02
CA LYS A 207 -31.55 8.28 50.32
C LYS A 207 -31.29 9.45 49.38
N PRO A 208 -32.31 10.24 49.00
CA PRO A 208 -33.73 10.10 49.40
C PRO A 208 -34.49 9.01 48.62
N PHE A 209 -33.92 8.48 47.54
CA PHE A 209 -34.50 7.37 46.76
C PHE A 209 -33.48 6.26 46.56
N TYR A 210 -33.98 5.04 46.36
CA TYR A 210 -33.12 3.88 46.14
C TYR A 210 -32.77 3.74 44.65
N LYS A 211 -31.48 3.79 44.32
CA LYS A 211 -31.01 3.52 42.94
C LYS A 211 -29.67 2.85 42.91
N ASN A 212 -29.60 1.76 42.16
CA ASN A 212 -28.38 1.03 41.87
C ASN A 212 -27.88 1.34 40.45
N THR A 213 -26.65 1.82 40.34
CA THR A 213 -25.99 2.15 39.07
C THR A 213 -24.75 1.28 38.90
N SER A 214 -24.80 0.34 37.95
CA SER A 214 -23.64 -0.50 37.62
C SER A 214 -22.55 0.33 36.95
N LEU A 215 -21.31 0.23 37.45
CA LEU A 215 -20.18 1.00 36.93
C LEU A 215 -19.44 0.29 35.81
N LYS A 216 -19.60 -1.03 35.68
CA LYS A 216 -18.75 -1.89 34.83
C LYS A 216 -18.61 -1.35 33.40
N GLY A 217 -17.36 -1.11 33.01
CA GLY A 217 -16.98 -0.69 31.65
C GLY A 217 -17.29 0.78 31.32
N ALA A 218 -17.88 1.54 32.25
CA ALA A 218 -18.03 2.98 32.08
C ALA A 218 -16.70 3.70 32.37
N ILE A 219 -16.48 4.83 31.71
CA ILE A 219 -15.35 5.74 31.97
C ILE A 219 -15.74 6.85 32.94
N GLU A 220 -17.04 7.10 33.05
CA GLU A 220 -17.60 8.20 33.84
C GLU A 220 -19.07 7.91 34.10
N VAL A 221 -19.53 8.19 35.32
CA VAL A 221 -20.94 8.20 35.68
C VAL A 221 -21.33 9.61 36.09
N ILE A 222 -22.41 10.13 35.53
CA ILE A 222 -22.84 11.52 35.69
C ILE A 222 -24.28 11.50 36.21
N TYR A 223 -24.48 12.09 37.38
CA TYR A 223 -25.80 12.31 37.95
C TYR A 223 -26.22 13.75 37.68
N THR A 224 -27.36 13.96 37.05
CA THR A 224 -27.77 15.28 36.55
C THR A 224 -29.30 15.41 36.50
N ASN A 225 -29.83 16.62 36.42
CA ASN A 225 -31.24 16.89 36.09
C ASN A 225 -31.53 16.94 34.59
N LYS A 226 -30.51 17.05 33.74
CA LYS A 226 -30.70 17.22 32.30
C LYS A 226 -30.56 15.89 31.57
N LYS A 227 -31.47 15.64 30.62
CA LYS A 227 -31.36 14.48 29.73
C LYS A 227 -30.22 14.70 28.74
N VAL A 228 -29.16 13.92 28.89
CA VAL A 228 -28.00 13.93 27.99
C VAL A 228 -27.77 12.53 27.45
N SER A 229 -27.49 12.43 26.16
CA SER A 229 -27.11 11.18 25.50
C SER A 229 -25.68 11.28 24.95
N GLN A 230 -24.99 10.15 24.91
CA GLN A 230 -23.67 10.08 24.30
C GLN A 230 -23.79 9.57 22.87
N GLY A 231 -23.30 10.35 21.90
CA GLY A 231 -23.24 9.93 20.49
C GLY A 231 -22.37 8.69 20.27
N PHE A 232 -22.66 7.94 19.21
CA PHE A 232 -21.99 6.67 18.87
C PHE A 232 -20.46 6.81 18.78
N PHE A 233 -19.96 7.79 18.02
CA PHE A 233 -18.52 8.03 17.88
C PHE A 233 -17.86 8.41 19.22
N ASN A 234 -18.51 9.25 20.03
CA ASN A 234 -18.01 9.56 21.37
C ASN A 234 -17.90 8.31 22.26
N LYS A 235 -18.87 7.40 22.15
CA LYS A 235 -18.84 6.12 22.87
C LYS A 235 -17.73 5.20 22.35
N LEU A 236 -17.52 5.15 21.03
CA LEU A 236 -16.47 4.36 20.39
C LEU A 236 -15.06 4.87 20.72
N PHE A 237 -14.82 6.18 20.67
CA PHE A 237 -13.49 6.76 20.87
C PHE A 237 -13.13 7.01 22.33
N LYS A 238 -14.08 7.43 23.16
CA LYS A 238 -13.82 7.75 24.58
C LYS A 238 -14.21 6.61 25.51
N GLY A 239 -15.29 5.89 25.21
CA GLY A 239 -15.86 4.87 26.09
C GLY A 239 -17.25 5.25 26.59
N LYS A 240 -17.90 4.34 27.31
CA LYS A 240 -19.28 4.51 27.75
C LYS A 240 -19.36 5.48 28.93
N LYS A 241 -20.17 6.53 28.82
CA LYS A 241 -20.62 7.35 29.95
C LYS A 241 -22.03 6.92 30.36
N ILE A 242 -22.28 6.85 31.67
CA ILE A 242 -23.61 6.54 32.21
C ILE A 242 -24.19 7.84 32.74
N TYR A 243 -25.38 8.19 32.25
CA TYR A 243 -26.12 9.33 32.75
C TYR A 243 -27.30 8.83 33.58
N PHE A 244 -27.41 9.29 34.81
CA PHE A 244 -28.59 9.12 35.63
C PHE A 244 -29.27 10.48 35.77
N VAL A 245 -30.51 10.54 35.29
CA VAL A 245 -31.27 11.78 35.22
C VAL A 245 -32.31 11.78 36.33
N ASN A 246 -32.24 12.75 37.24
CA ASN A 246 -33.20 12.93 38.31
C ASN A 246 -33.29 14.43 38.69
N SER A 247 -34.49 14.92 38.96
CA SER A 247 -34.75 16.32 39.32
C SER A 247 -34.12 16.73 40.66
N TYR A 248 -33.75 15.78 41.52
CA TYR A 248 -33.09 16.03 42.80
C TYR A 248 -31.67 16.62 42.65
N PHE A 249 -31.05 16.48 41.48
CA PHE A 249 -29.74 17.09 41.23
C PHE A 249 -29.90 18.48 40.63
N THR A 250 -29.38 19.53 41.28
CA THR A 250 -29.35 20.88 40.73
C THR A 250 -28.23 21.06 39.72
N THR A 251 -27.05 20.48 40.01
CA THR A 251 -25.87 20.50 39.14
C THR A 251 -25.30 19.09 38.95
N PRO A 252 -24.57 18.82 37.85
CA PRO A 252 -24.08 17.48 37.58
C PRO A 252 -22.96 17.06 38.53
N ILE A 253 -23.09 15.86 39.09
CA ILE A 253 -22.03 15.21 39.88
C ILE A 253 -21.33 14.18 39.00
N HIS A 254 -20.01 14.28 38.91
CA HIS A 254 -19.18 13.41 38.08
C HIS A 254 -18.42 12.40 38.93
N PHE A 255 -18.57 11.12 38.59
CA PHE A 255 -17.87 10.00 39.19
C PHE A 255 -16.89 9.41 38.17
N ILE A 256 -15.59 9.50 38.46
CA ILE A 256 -14.49 9.12 37.56
C ILE A 256 -13.66 8.02 38.22
N PRO A 257 -13.25 6.96 37.50
CA PRO A 257 -12.40 5.92 38.07
C PRO A 257 -11.06 6.49 38.52
N SER A 258 -10.62 6.08 39.71
CA SER A 258 -9.34 6.45 40.30
C SER A 258 -8.50 5.18 40.58
N ALA A 259 -7.26 5.37 41.01
CA ALA A 259 -6.35 4.27 41.33
C ALA A 259 -6.91 3.39 42.47
N LYS A 260 -6.50 2.11 42.48
CA LYS A 260 -6.80 1.13 43.54
C LYS A 260 -8.30 0.91 43.80
N GLY A 261 -9.12 1.01 42.76
CA GLY A 261 -10.56 0.76 42.84
C GLY A 261 -11.35 1.85 43.55
N LYS A 262 -10.77 3.04 43.77
CA LYS A 262 -11.47 4.22 44.31
C LYS A 262 -12.22 4.98 43.20
N ILE A 263 -13.20 5.79 43.58
CA ILE A 263 -13.93 6.66 42.65
C ILE A 263 -13.66 8.12 42.99
N ARG A 264 -13.10 8.90 42.08
CA ARG A 264 -12.97 10.35 42.24
C ARG A 264 -14.32 11.03 42.00
N ILE A 265 -14.72 11.92 42.88
CA ILE A 265 -15.94 12.72 42.73
C ILE A 265 -15.57 14.15 42.33
N ARG A 266 -16.33 14.74 41.42
CA ARG A 266 -16.32 16.19 41.15
C ARG A 266 -17.74 16.75 41.23
N THR A 267 -17.92 17.72 42.11
CA THR A 267 -19.21 18.39 42.39
C THR A 267 -19.22 19.86 41.95
N ASN A 268 -18.09 20.39 41.45
CA ASN A 268 -17.90 21.81 41.12
C ASN A 268 -18.30 22.78 42.26
N GLY A 269 -18.21 22.35 43.52
CA GLY A 269 -18.51 23.17 44.70
C GLY A 269 -19.99 23.27 45.07
N ALA A 270 -20.90 22.71 44.27
CA ALA A 270 -22.35 22.76 44.57
C ALA A 270 -22.79 21.76 45.66
N TYR A 271 -21.93 20.80 45.99
CA TYR A 271 -22.20 19.77 46.97
C TYR A 271 -21.01 19.57 47.90
N VAL A 272 -21.31 19.40 49.18
CA VAL A 272 -20.37 19.07 50.25
C VAL A 272 -20.48 17.58 50.55
N LEU A 273 -19.34 16.92 50.79
CA LEU A 273 -19.29 15.50 51.15
C LEU A 273 -18.95 15.34 52.63
N ASP A 274 -19.65 14.43 53.30
CA ASP A 274 -19.37 13.98 54.66
C ASP A 274 -19.17 12.44 54.69
N PRO A 275 -18.01 11.92 55.14
CA PRO A 275 -16.81 12.66 55.50
C PRO A 275 -16.18 13.39 54.29
N PHE A 276 -15.47 14.50 54.56
CA PHE A 276 -14.83 15.29 53.51
C PHE A 276 -13.80 14.44 52.75
N ALA A 277 -14.14 14.08 51.50
CA ALA A 277 -13.30 13.23 50.67
C ALA A 277 -13.42 13.61 49.18
N SER A 278 -12.28 13.61 48.48
CA SER A 278 -12.23 13.75 47.01
C SER A 278 -12.42 12.41 46.28
N THR A 279 -12.38 11.31 47.03
CA THR A 279 -12.51 9.95 46.52
C THR A 279 -13.37 9.06 47.41
N LEU A 280 -14.27 8.29 46.82
CA LEU A 280 -15.02 7.22 47.48
C LEU A 280 -14.19 5.96 47.57
N GLU A 281 -14.25 5.34 48.74
CA GLU A 281 -13.74 4.01 49.00
C GLU A 281 -14.87 2.98 49.07
N LYS A 282 -14.55 1.75 48.68
CA LYS A 282 -15.50 0.64 48.62
C LYS A 282 -16.01 0.30 50.03
N GLY A 283 -17.31 0.08 50.16
CA GLY A 283 -17.99 -0.31 51.40
C GLY A 283 -18.24 0.82 52.39
N LYS A 284 -17.81 2.06 52.09
CA LYS A 284 -18.07 3.23 52.93
C LYS A 284 -19.30 3.99 52.45
N ASN A 285 -20.07 4.51 53.40
CA ASN A 285 -21.19 5.41 53.16
C ASN A 285 -20.69 6.85 53.17
N TYR A 286 -21.23 7.66 52.27
CA TYR A 286 -20.96 9.09 52.19
C TYR A 286 -22.28 9.83 52.06
N THR A 287 -22.42 10.94 52.75
CA THR A 287 -23.54 11.86 52.60
C THR A 287 -23.09 13.03 51.74
N ILE A 288 -23.83 13.29 50.67
CA ILE A 288 -23.63 14.43 49.79
C ILE A 288 -24.74 15.43 50.08
N THR A 289 -24.39 16.59 50.62
CA THR A 289 -25.35 17.66 50.95
C THR A 289 -25.28 18.76 49.90
N ASN A 290 -26.43 19.13 49.35
CA ASN A 290 -26.54 20.22 48.39
C ASN A 290 -26.38 21.57 49.11
N SER A 291 -25.42 22.38 48.69
CA SER A 291 -25.15 23.67 49.35
C SER A 291 -26.26 24.70 49.17
N SER A 292 -27.14 24.53 48.17
CA SER A 292 -28.25 25.47 47.92
C SER A 292 -29.56 25.04 48.58
N THR A 293 -29.86 23.73 48.61
CA THR A 293 -31.16 23.21 49.09
C THR A 293 -31.08 22.53 50.45
N ASN A 294 -29.88 22.29 51.00
CA ASN A 294 -29.63 21.47 52.20
C ASN A 294 -30.18 20.04 52.12
N GLU A 295 -30.46 19.58 50.91
CA GLU A 295 -30.90 18.22 50.63
C GLU A 295 -29.74 17.24 50.71
N GLU A 296 -29.98 16.10 51.35
CA GLU A 296 -28.97 15.08 51.61
C GLU A 296 -29.15 13.84 50.74
N ILE A 297 -28.05 13.37 50.17
CA ILE A 297 -27.98 12.15 49.36
C ILE A 297 -27.00 11.19 50.00
N THR A 298 -27.48 10.07 50.53
CA THR A 298 -26.60 9.02 51.04
C THR A 298 -26.22 8.07 49.91
N ILE A 299 -24.92 7.95 49.65
CA ILE A 299 -24.38 7.05 48.63
C ILE A 299 -23.41 6.02 49.24
N THR A 300 -23.42 4.83 48.67
CA THR A 300 -22.49 3.74 49.00
C THR A 300 -21.88 3.21 47.71
N TYR A 301 -20.57 3.00 47.72
CA TYR A 301 -19.87 2.33 46.63
C TYR A 301 -19.61 0.86 47.00
N LEU A 302 -20.22 -0.07 46.24
CA LEU A 302 -20.16 -1.51 46.44
C LEU A 302 -19.32 -2.23 45.37
#